data_AF-A0A3M5DWS7-F1
#
_entry.id   AF-A0A3M5DWS7-F1
#
_cell.length_a   1.000
_cell.length_b   1.000
_cell.length_c   1.000
_cell.angle_alpha   90.00
_cell.angle_beta   90.00
_cell.angle_gamma   90.00
#
_symmetry.space_group_name_H-M   'P 1'
#
loop_
_entity.id
_entity.type
_entity.pdbx_description
1 polymer ?
#
loop_
_entity_poly.entity_id
_entity_poly.type
_entity_poly.pdbx_seq_one_letter_code
_entity_poly.pdbx_strand_id
1 'polypeptide(L)'
;TLAGYPPLVFAGEARELRRQFAEVTAGRAFLLQGGDCAESFAEFSAAKIRDTFKVLLQMAVVMTFAAGCPVVKVGRMAGQFAKPRSSGDETQNGVTLPAYRGDIVNGIGFDE
;
A
#
# COMPACT_ATOMS: atom_id res chain seq x y z
N THR A 1 15.92 14.99 -11.31
CA THR A 1 14.95 14.89 -10.19
C THR A 1 13.82 13.95 -10.60
N LEU A 2 12.99 13.50 -9.65
CA LEU A 2 11.85 12.60 -9.92
C LEU A 2 10.87 13.14 -10.99
N ALA A 3 10.75 14.46 -11.12
CA ALA A 3 9.84 15.12 -12.07
C ALA A 3 10.10 14.78 -13.55
N GLY A 4 11.29 14.26 -13.90
CA GLY A 4 11.60 13.84 -15.26
C GLY A 4 11.35 12.34 -15.56
N TYR A 5 10.98 11.54 -14.55
CA TYR A 5 10.72 10.11 -14.75
C TYR A 5 9.27 9.85 -15.19
N PRO A 6 9.01 8.74 -15.91
CA PRO A 6 7.66 8.31 -16.23
C PRO A 6 6.83 8.08 -14.95
N PRO A 7 5.52 8.36 -14.97
CA PRO A 7 4.65 8.04 -13.85
C PRO A 7 4.43 6.53 -13.74
N LEU A 8 4.09 6.06 -12.53
CA LEU A 8 3.77 4.66 -12.29
C LEU A 8 2.35 4.27 -12.77
N VAL A 9 1.46 5.26 -12.92
CA VAL A 9 0.09 5.10 -13.42
C VAL A 9 -0.27 6.26 -14.33
N PHE A 10 -1.12 6.02 -15.31
CA PHE A 10 -1.60 7.04 -16.24
C PHE A 10 -2.87 7.74 -15.74
N ALA A 11 -3.09 8.96 -16.20
CA ALA A 11 -4.29 9.75 -15.84
C ALA A 11 -5.61 9.09 -16.27
N GLY A 12 -5.60 8.21 -17.27
CA GLY A 12 -6.77 7.41 -17.66
C GLY A 12 -7.17 6.40 -16.58
N GLU A 13 -6.19 5.68 -16.02
CA GLU A 13 -6.39 4.68 -14.99
C GLU A 13 -6.90 5.30 -13.68
N ALA A 14 -6.36 6.45 -13.29
CA ALA A 14 -6.84 7.19 -12.12
C ALA A 14 -8.29 7.67 -12.27
N ARG A 15 -8.69 8.12 -13.48
CA ARG A 15 -10.08 8.52 -13.77
C ARG A 15 -11.02 7.33 -13.76
N GLU A 16 -10.60 6.18 -14.28
CA GLU A 16 -11.38 4.95 -14.22
C GLU A 16 -11.56 4.47 -12.77
N LEU A 17 -10.52 4.50 -11.93
CA LEU A 17 -10.66 4.19 -10.51
C LEU A 17 -11.64 5.12 -9.80
N ARG A 18 -11.61 6.43 -10.12
CA ARG A 18 -12.58 7.39 -9.58
C ARG A 18 -14.02 7.04 -9.98
N ARG A 19 -14.25 6.60 -11.22
CA ARG A 19 -15.56 6.14 -11.68
C ARG A 19 -16.01 4.90 -10.89
N GLN A 20 -15.11 3.95 -10.65
CA GLN A 20 -15.39 2.76 -9.83
C GLN A 20 -15.72 3.12 -8.38
N PHE A 21 -15.03 4.08 -7.77
CA PHE A 21 -15.37 4.57 -6.43
C PHE A 21 -16.75 5.24 -6.39
N ALA A 22 -17.19 5.91 -7.45
CA ALA A 22 -18.55 6.45 -7.51
C ALA A 22 -19.60 5.34 -7.41
N GLU A 23 -19.38 4.19 -8.06
CA GLU A 23 -20.25 3.01 -7.93
C GLU A 23 -20.27 2.47 -6.50
N VAL A 24 -19.12 2.44 -5.81
CA VAL A 24 -19.03 2.03 -4.40
C VAL A 24 -19.83 2.98 -3.52
N THR A 25 -19.66 4.30 -3.67
CA THR A 25 -20.40 5.29 -2.87
C THR A 25 -21.91 5.26 -3.12
N ALA A 26 -22.34 4.78 -4.29
CA ALA A 26 -23.73 4.61 -4.63
C ALA A 26 -24.31 3.24 -4.22
N GLY A 27 -23.54 2.41 -3.50
CA GLY A 27 -23.96 1.09 -3.04
C GLY A 27 -24.04 0.02 -4.15
N ARG A 28 -23.49 0.30 -5.34
CA ARG A 28 -23.53 -0.60 -6.50
C ARG A 28 -22.27 -1.47 -6.64
N ALA A 29 -21.25 -1.23 -5.82
CA ALA A 29 -20.01 -1.99 -5.77
C ALA A 29 -19.45 -2.00 -4.34
N PHE A 30 -18.50 -2.90 -4.07
CA PHE A 30 -17.81 -3.00 -2.79
C PHE A 30 -16.31 -2.68 -2.95
N LEU A 31 -15.71 -1.96 -1.99
CA LEU A 31 -14.27 -1.69 -1.99
C LEU A 31 -13.52 -2.72 -1.13
N LEU A 32 -12.61 -3.46 -1.74
CA LEU A 32 -11.63 -4.29 -1.05
C LEU A 32 -10.26 -3.63 -1.16
N GLN A 33 -9.74 -3.14 -0.04
CA GLN A 33 -8.40 -2.58 0.07
C GLN A 33 -7.54 -3.42 1.02
N GLY A 34 -6.33 -3.79 0.57
CA GLY A 34 -5.44 -4.65 1.36
C GLY A 34 -3.99 -4.63 0.88
N GLY A 35 -3.09 -5.12 1.72
CA GLY A 35 -1.66 -5.17 1.46
C GLY A 35 -0.86 -5.00 2.76
N ASP A 36 0.46 -4.85 2.62
CA ASP A 36 1.36 -4.78 3.77
C ASP A 36 1.13 -3.50 4.59
N CYS A 37 1.48 -3.57 5.88
CA CYS A 37 1.41 -2.42 6.77
C CYS A 37 2.40 -1.31 6.35
N ALA A 38 3.63 -1.73 6.05
CA ALA A 38 4.70 -0.94 5.44
C ALA A 38 5.49 -1.84 4.49
N GLU A 39 5.80 -1.34 3.29
CA GLU A 39 6.71 -2.03 2.37
C GLU A 39 8.16 -1.79 2.82
N SER A 40 9.01 -2.81 2.69
CA SER A 40 10.46 -2.70 2.86
C SER A 40 11.17 -3.11 1.58
N PHE A 41 12.23 -2.39 1.22
CA PHE A 41 13.10 -2.72 0.10
C PHE A 41 13.77 -4.08 0.25
N ALA A 42 14.11 -4.49 1.48
CA ALA A 42 14.72 -5.79 1.75
C ALA A 42 13.76 -6.97 1.51
N GLU A 43 12.45 -6.75 1.71
CA GLU A 43 11.42 -7.76 1.52
C GLU A 43 10.74 -7.68 0.14
N PHE A 44 11.15 -6.72 -0.70
CA PHE A 44 10.54 -6.52 -2.00
C PHE A 44 10.99 -7.62 -2.97
N SER A 45 10.08 -8.55 -3.27
CA SER A 45 10.32 -9.64 -4.22
C SER A 45 9.10 -9.94 -5.07
N ALA A 46 9.34 -10.45 -6.28
CA ALA A 46 8.28 -10.88 -7.19
C ALA A 46 7.36 -11.94 -6.55
N ALA A 47 7.92 -12.82 -5.71
CA ALA A 47 7.17 -13.83 -4.97
C ALA A 47 6.19 -13.18 -3.98
N LYS A 48 6.66 -12.22 -3.18
CA LYS A 48 5.83 -11.49 -2.21
C LYS A 48 4.69 -10.74 -2.91
N ILE A 49 5.00 -10.00 -3.98
CA ILE A 49 3.99 -9.27 -4.77
C ILE A 49 2.93 -10.22 -5.32
N ARG A 50 3.36 -11.34 -5.92
CA ARG A 50 2.46 -12.37 -6.45
C ARG A 50 1.55 -12.93 -5.35
N ASP A 51 2.10 -13.24 -4.19
CA ASP A 51 1.36 -13.89 -3.13
C ASP A 51 0.36 -12.93 -2.46
N THR A 52 0.74 -11.65 -2.26
CA THR A 52 -0.20 -10.59 -1.85
C THR A 52 -1.32 -10.41 -2.87
N PHE A 53 -1.00 -10.39 -4.17
CA PHE A 53 -1.99 -10.27 -5.23
C PHE A 53 -2.95 -11.46 -5.27
N LYS A 54 -2.45 -12.69 -5.08
CA LYS A 54 -3.29 -13.90 -5.00
C LYS A 54 -4.28 -13.82 -3.86
N VAL A 55 -3.84 -13.43 -2.67
CA VAL A 55 -4.73 -13.29 -1.50
C VAL A 55 -5.82 -12.25 -1.78
N LEU A 56 -5.44 -11.09 -2.32
CA LEU A 56 -6.40 -10.03 -2.66
C LEU A 56 -7.45 -10.50 -3.68
N LEU A 57 -7.04 -11.26 -4.70
CA LEU A 57 -7.96 -11.83 -5.69
C LEU A 57 -8.86 -12.91 -5.09
N GLN A 58 -8.34 -13.79 -4.24
CA GLN A 58 -9.12 -14.83 -3.56
C GLN A 58 -10.21 -14.22 -2.67
N MET A 59 -9.86 -13.19 -1.88
CA MET A 59 -10.82 -12.43 -1.09
C MET A 59 -11.88 -11.77 -1.99
N ALA A 60 -11.46 -11.14 -3.10
CA ALA A 60 -12.38 -10.49 -4.02
C ALA A 60 -13.43 -11.46 -4.60
N VAL A 61 -13.04 -12.71 -4.92
CA VAL A 61 -13.96 -13.74 -5.41
C VAL A 61 -15.02 -14.06 -4.35
N VAL A 62 -14.60 -14.31 -3.11
CA VAL A 62 -15.51 -14.60 -1.98
C VAL A 62 -16.46 -13.42 -1.73
N MET A 63 -15.94 -12.20 -1.72
CA MET A 63 -16.73 -10.99 -1.47
C MET A 63 -17.70 -10.68 -2.61
N THR A 64 -17.33 -10.95 -3.87
CA THR A 64 -18.23 -10.78 -5.02
C THR A 64 -19.45 -11.70 -4.87
N PHE A 65 -19.23 -12.95 -4.45
CA PHE A 65 -20.31 -13.90 -4.21
C PHE A 65 -21.19 -13.46 -3.01
N ALA A 66 -20.58 -13.05 -1.90
CA ALA A 66 -21.31 -12.68 -0.69
C ALA A 66 -22.07 -11.34 -0.81
N ALA A 67 -21.48 -10.34 -1.47
CA ALA A 67 -22.07 -9.01 -1.62
C ALA A 67 -23.07 -8.90 -2.78
N GLY A 68 -23.04 -9.85 -3.74
CA GLY A 68 -23.89 -9.82 -4.92
C GLY A 68 -23.62 -8.63 -5.86
N CYS A 69 -22.47 -7.96 -5.71
CA CYS A 69 -22.08 -6.81 -6.50
C CYS A 69 -20.58 -6.84 -6.87
N PRO A 70 -20.15 -6.06 -7.87
CA PRO A 70 -18.74 -5.97 -8.23
C PRO A 70 -17.85 -5.50 -7.08
N VAL A 71 -16.66 -6.10 -6.97
CA VAL A 71 -15.63 -5.68 -6.01
C VAL A 71 -14.53 -4.88 -6.71
N VAL A 72 -14.32 -3.64 -6.26
CA VAL A 72 -13.18 -2.78 -6.63
C VAL A 72 -12.00 -3.13 -5.73
N LYS A 73 -10.84 -3.44 -6.33
CA LYS A 73 -9.68 -4.01 -5.63
C LYS A 73 -8.56 -2.98 -5.59
N VAL A 74 -8.08 -2.64 -4.40
CA VAL A 74 -7.01 -1.64 -4.19
C VAL A 74 -5.89 -2.25 -3.36
N GLY A 75 -4.69 -2.32 -3.93
CA GLY A 75 -3.50 -2.78 -3.24
C GLY A 75 -2.81 -1.65 -2.47
N ARG A 76 -2.37 -1.92 -1.24
CA ARG A 76 -1.34 -1.14 -0.55
C ARG A 76 0.03 -1.65 -1.00
N MET A 77 0.51 -1.11 -2.11
CA MET A 77 1.73 -1.56 -2.80
C MET A 77 2.30 -0.45 -3.68
N ALA A 78 3.58 -0.58 -4.06
CA ALA A 78 4.27 0.32 -4.98
C ALA A 78 4.39 1.78 -4.48
N GLY A 79 4.52 1.98 -3.17
CA GLY A 79 4.71 3.32 -2.60
C GLY A 79 4.52 3.45 -1.10
N GLN A 80 4.15 2.37 -0.39
CA GLN A 80 3.92 2.37 1.05
C GLN A 80 5.24 2.25 1.84
N PHE A 81 6.24 3.05 1.45
CA PHE A 81 7.59 3.06 2.05
C PHE A 81 7.75 4.10 3.16
N ALA A 82 6.71 4.86 3.48
CA ALA A 82 6.71 5.83 4.58
C ALA A 82 5.79 5.36 5.70
N LYS A 83 6.21 5.61 6.95
CA LYS A 83 5.47 5.28 8.16
C LYS A 83 5.39 6.50 9.09
N PRO A 84 4.19 6.95 9.48
CA PRO A 84 4.07 8.03 10.46
C PRO A 84 4.56 7.56 11.84
N ARG A 85 5.15 8.48 12.60
CA ARG A 85 5.61 8.26 13.97
C ARG A 85 5.07 9.37 14.86
N SER A 86 4.68 9.00 16.08
CA SER A 86 4.21 9.93 17.11
C SER A 86 5.36 10.75 17.72
N SER A 87 6.56 10.18 17.77
CA SER A 87 7.79 10.83 18.24
C SER A 87 8.80 10.98 17.11
N GLY A 88 9.63 12.03 17.20
CA GLY A 88 10.78 12.26 16.31
C GLY A 88 11.88 11.24 16.51
N ASP A 89 12.11 10.87 17.76
CA ASP A 89 13.23 10.05 18.21
C ASP A 89 12.73 8.76 18.87
N GLU A 90 13.64 7.79 18.93
CA GLU A 90 13.48 6.50 19.57
C GLU A 90 14.73 6.22 20.42
N THR A 91 14.52 5.86 21.69
CA THR A 91 15.60 5.52 22.62
C THR A 91 15.62 4.01 22.84
N GLN A 92 16.73 3.35 22.52
CA GLN A 92 16.96 1.93 22.81
C GLN A 92 18.28 1.78 23.55
N ASN A 93 18.29 1.02 24.64
CA ASN A 93 19.50 0.76 25.45
C ASN A 93 20.30 2.02 25.86
N GLY A 94 19.60 3.13 26.11
CA GLY A 94 20.21 4.41 26.52
C GLY A 94 20.74 5.27 25.36
N VAL A 95 20.70 4.78 24.12
CA VAL A 95 21.05 5.54 22.91
C VAL A 95 19.77 6.08 22.29
N THR A 96 19.76 7.36 21.87
CA THR A 96 18.62 8.02 21.24
C THR A 96 18.95 8.37 19.80
N LEU A 97 18.19 7.83 18.85
CA LEU A 97 18.34 8.06 17.42
C LEU A 97 17.01 8.48 16.79
N PRO A 98 17.02 9.08 15.58
CA PRO A 98 15.79 9.34 14.84
C PRO A 98 14.97 8.06 14.65
N ALA A 99 13.67 8.15 14.94
CA ALA A 99 12.76 7.05 14.76
C ALA A 99 12.76 6.56 13.30
N TYR A 100 12.71 5.24 13.08
CA TYR A 100 12.50 4.68 11.74
C TYR A 100 11.14 5.15 11.17
N ARG A 101 11.18 5.77 9.98
CA ARG A 101 10.05 6.42 9.29
C ARG A 101 9.71 5.74 7.97
N GLY A 102 10.21 4.53 7.76
CA GLY A 102 10.04 3.79 6.52
C GLY A 102 11.23 3.97 5.57
N ASP A 103 11.42 2.98 4.70
CA ASP A 103 12.63 2.85 3.86
C ASP A 103 12.86 4.02 2.87
N ILE A 104 11.83 4.84 2.58
CA ILE A 104 12.02 6.06 1.77
C ILE A 104 12.63 7.22 2.56
N VAL A 105 12.68 7.13 3.89
CA VAL A 105 13.20 8.19 4.79
C VAL A 105 14.52 7.77 5.42
N ASN A 106 14.58 6.61 6.08
CA ASN A 106 15.78 6.09 6.75
C ASN A 106 15.76 4.56 6.83
N GLY A 107 16.93 3.97 7.14
CA GLY A 107 17.09 2.52 7.29
C GLY A 107 16.41 1.99 8.57
N ILE A 108 16.07 0.70 8.56
CA ILE A 108 15.46 0.03 9.72
C ILE A 108 16.47 -0.26 10.86
N GLY A 109 17.76 -0.16 10.56
CA GLY A 109 18.84 -0.30 11.55
C GLY A 109 18.75 0.78 12.64
N PHE A 110 19.14 0.41 13.86
CA PHE A 110 19.29 1.33 14.99
C PHE A 110 20.79 1.59 15.21
N ASP A 111 21.39 2.25 14.23
CA ASP A 111 22.81 2.57 14.12
C ASP A 111 23.02 4.01 13.61
N GLU A 112 24.21 4.58 13.87
CA GLU A 112 24.62 5.93 13.42
C GLU A 112 25.07 5.97 11.95
#